data_AF-A0A6C0LA32-F1
#
_entry.id   AF-A0A6C0LA32-F1
#
_cell.length_a   1.000
_cell.length_b   1.000
_cell.length_c   1.000
_cell.angle_alpha   90.00
_cell.angle_beta   90.00
_cell.angle_gamma   90.00
#
_symmetry.space_group_name_H-M   'P 1'
#
loop_
_entity.id
_entity.type
_entity.pdbx_description
1 polymer ?
#
loop_
_entity_poly.entity_id
_entity_poly.type
_entity_poly.pdbx_seq_one_letter_code
_entity_poly.pdbx_strand_id
1 'polypeptide(L)'
;MHKTLHPEVLGFVDSKRYDATVKGWCFHVSREKMLLRVIIDGVVADVEEVERPDVAKHYKGDVGFGWSFDRKAFGYQLQMCIDFEWHTVFEDAYTLVTDAATVAPSFLVVDGFYKDPDSVREFALHQNLVQHPNNHKGIRSDAVYRFPGLKERFEALLGTPIRNWEGYGTNGCFQINMAGEQAVYHADTQTYAGVIFLTPNAPGQAGTQFFRSKDGISRPTPLTHDAVFKGGFLDSTKFEKLDVVGNVYNRLVLFDAHMIHAADTYFGKVREDGRLIQLFFFDI
;
A
#
# COMPACT_ATOMS: atom_id res chain seq x y z
N MET A 1 -22.77 -28.68 8.68
CA MET A 1 -22.44 -27.38 9.31
C MET A 1 -23.53 -26.43 8.82
N HIS A 2 -24.60 -26.25 9.60
CA HIS A 2 -25.80 -25.51 9.20
C HIS A 2 -26.12 -24.39 10.20
N LYS A 3 -25.09 -23.89 10.88
CA LYS A 3 -25.25 -22.81 11.86
C LYS A 3 -25.17 -21.48 11.11
N THR A 4 -26.08 -20.58 11.47
CA THR A 4 -26.10 -19.20 10.97
C THR A 4 -25.45 -18.27 12.01
N LEU A 5 -25.46 -16.95 11.77
CA LEU A 5 -25.02 -15.97 12.76
C LEU A 5 -25.96 -15.90 13.99
N HIS A 6 -27.19 -16.42 13.89
CA HIS A 6 -28.12 -16.55 15.00
C HIS A 6 -28.11 -17.98 15.57
N PRO A 7 -27.96 -18.19 16.89
CA PRO A 7 -27.78 -19.52 17.48
C PRO A 7 -29.01 -20.44 17.32
N GLU A 8 -30.20 -19.87 17.20
CA GLU A 8 -31.47 -20.60 17.07
C GLU A 8 -31.94 -20.74 15.61
N VAL A 9 -31.13 -20.31 14.65
CA VAL A 9 -31.45 -20.44 13.22
C VAL A 9 -30.48 -21.39 12.56
N LEU A 10 -31.03 -22.39 11.88
CA LEU A 10 -30.30 -23.28 10.99
C LEU A 10 -30.47 -22.81 9.55
N GLY A 11 -29.43 -22.97 8.74
CA GLY A 11 -29.49 -22.56 7.35
C GLY A 11 -28.21 -22.84 6.57
N PHE A 12 -28.29 -22.59 5.26
CA PHE A 12 -27.17 -22.67 4.34
C PHE A 12 -27.38 -21.74 3.14
N VAL A 13 -26.30 -21.14 2.64
CA VAL A 13 -26.29 -20.36 1.39
C VAL A 13 -25.81 -21.28 0.27
N ASP A 14 -26.67 -21.54 -0.72
CA ASP A 14 -26.34 -22.43 -1.85
C ASP A 14 -25.52 -21.72 -2.93
N SER A 15 -25.70 -20.42 -3.08
CA SER A 15 -24.99 -19.61 -4.08
C SER A 15 -23.51 -19.45 -3.76
N LYS A 16 -22.70 -19.37 -4.82
CA LYS A 16 -21.30 -18.93 -4.72
C LYS A 16 -21.25 -17.42 -4.51
N ARG A 17 -20.09 -16.96 -4.02
CA ARG A 17 -19.85 -15.55 -3.70
C ARG A 17 -20.06 -14.58 -4.87
N TYR A 18 -20.04 -15.03 -6.12
CA TYR A 18 -20.14 -14.14 -7.30
C TYR A 18 -21.41 -14.38 -8.13
N ASP A 19 -22.36 -15.17 -7.60
CA ASP A 19 -23.60 -15.42 -8.32
C ASP A 19 -24.48 -14.16 -8.32
N ALA A 20 -25.08 -13.87 -9.48
CA ALA A 20 -25.97 -12.72 -9.67
C ALA A 20 -27.25 -12.82 -8.83
N THR A 21 -27.71 -14.04 -8.59
CA THR A 21 -28.83 -14.33 -7.67
C THR A 21 -28.28 -15.15 -6.51
N VAL A 22 -28.41 -14.61 -5.29
CA VAL A 22 -28.03 -15.31 -4.07
C VAL A 22 -29.25 -16.08 -3.58
N LYS A 23 -29.07 -17.37 -3.30
CA LYS A 23 -30.12 -18.22 -2.76
C LYS A 23 -29.60 -19.16 -1.70
N GLY A 24 -30.53 -19.62 -0.87
CA GLY A 24 -30.25 -20.55 0.20
C GLY A 24 -31.51 -20.99 0.90
N TRP A 25 -31.35 -21.47 2.12
CA TRP A 25 -32.45 -21.80 3.01
C TRP A 25 -32.08 -21.48 4.45
N CYS A 26 -33.07 -21.14 5.26
CA CYS A 26 -32.91 -21.02 6.71
C CYS A 26 -34.25 -21.13 7.43
N PHE A 27 -34.22 -21.60 8.67
CA PHE A 27 -35.40 -21.73 9.52
C PHE A 27 -35.03 -21.65 11.00
N HIS A 28 -36.01 -21.25 11.82
CA HIS A 28 -35.87 -21.23 13.28
C HIS A 28 -36.10 -22.64 13.86
N VAL A 29 -35.27 -23.08 14.80
CA VAL A 29 -35.31 -24.47 15.31
C VAL A 29 -36.59 -24.86 16.05
N SER A 30 -37.32 -23.88 16.59
CA SER A 30 -38.49 -24.10 17.46
C SER A 30 -39.74 -23.31 17.07
N ARG A 31 -39.70 -22.53 15.98
CA ARG A 31 -40.82 -21.70 15.55
C ARG A 31 -41.23 -22.02 14.13
N GLU A 32 -42.51 -21.80 13.85
CA GLU A 32 -43.06 -21.87 12.50
C GLU A 32 -42.45 -20.76 11.63
N LYS A 33 -42.83 -20.74 10.35
CA LYS A 33 -42.26 -19.88 9.30
C LYS A 33 -42.06 -18.42 9.76
N MET A 34 -40.81 -17.98 9.77
CA MET A 34 -40.40 -16.63 10.16
C MET A 34 -40.26 -15.72 8.93
N LEU A 35 -40.51 -14.41 9.12
CA LEU A 35 -40.31 -13.43 8.04
C LEU A 35 -38.83 -13.22 7.77
N LEU A 36 -38.49 -13.10 6.48
CA LEU A 36 -37.15 -12.77 6.00
C LEU A 36 -37.15 -11.42 5.32
N ARG A 37 -36.01 -10.72 5.42
CA ARG A 37 -35.69 -9.56 4.58
C ARG A 37 -34.22 -9.59 4.22
N VAL A 38 -33.83 -8.92 3.15
CA VAL A 38 -32.43 -8.67 2.84
C VAL A 38 -32.15 -7.17 2.92
N ILE A 39 -31.01 -6.80 3.48
CA ILE A 39 -30.45 -5.45 3.43
C ILE A 39 -29.30 -5.49 2.44
N ILE A 40 -29.36 -4.67 1.39
CA ILE A 40 -28.32 -4.51 0.37
C ILE A 40 -27.86 -3.06 0.42
N ASP A 41 -26.60 -2.81 0.77
CA ASP A 41 -26.03 -1.46 0.98
C ASP A 41 -26.91 -0.54 1.86
N GLY A 42 -27.46 -1.10 2.95
CA GLY A 42 -28.29 -0.35 3.90
C GLY A 42 -29.75 -0.15 3.47
N VAL A 43 -30.15 -0.62 2.27
CA VAL A 43 -31.53 -0.55 1.76
C VAL A 43 -32.20 -1.92 1.89
N VAL A 44 -33.43 -1.95 2.41
CA VAL A 44 -34.24 -3.17 2.45
C VAL A 44 -34.67 -3.53 1.03
N ALA A 45 -34.44 -4.79 0.65
CA ALA A 45 -34.87 -5.36 -0.62
C ALA A 45 -35.74 -6.60 -0.39
N ASP A 46 -36.52 -6.92 -1.42
CA ASP A 46 -37.41 -8.07 -1.40
C ASP A 46 -36.62 -9.39 -1.41
N VAL A 47 -37.17 -10.37 -0.70
CA VAL A 47 -36.69 -11.75 -0.69
C VAL A 47 -37.76 -12.60 -1.34
N GLU A 48 -37.39 -13.32 -2.39
CA GLU A 48 -38.26 -14.28 -3.04
C GLU A 48 -38.21 -15.60 -2.29
N GLU A 49 -39.37 -16.21 -2.11
CA GLU A 49 -39.50 -17.50 -1.47
C GLU A 49 -39.33 -18.63 -2.50
N VAL A 50 -38.54 -19.64 -2.16
CA VAL A 50 -38.23 -20.76 -3.06
C VAL A 50 -38.60 -22.07 -2.36
N GLU A 51 -39.38 -22.95 -2.98
CA GLU A 51 -39.71 -24.25 -2.37
C GLU A 51 -38.46 -25.15 -2.24
N ARG A 52 -38.32 -25.81 -1.09
CA ARG A 52 -37.18 -26.67 -0.73
C ARG A 52 -37.61 -28.02 -0.15
N PRO A 53 -38.22 -28.90 -0.99
CA PRO A 53 -38.67 -30.23 -0.55
C PRO A 53 -37.51 -31.13 -0.10
N ASP A 54 -36.30 -30.90 -0.62
CA ASP A 54 -35.06 -31.57 -0.21
C ASP A 54 -34.70 -31.24 1.25
N VAL A 55 -34.85 -29.99 1.67
CA VAL A 55 -34.60 -29.53 3.06
C VAL A 55 -35.68 -30.07 3.99
N ALA A 56 -36.95 -29.97 3.60
CA ALA A 56 -38.08 -30.50 4.37
C ALA A 56 -37.94 -32.00 4.66
N LYS A 57 -37.53 -32.78 3.66
CA LYS A 57 -37.31 -34.23 3.81
C LYS A 57 -36.21 -34.56 4.83
N HIS A 58 -35.18 -33.72 4.93
CA HIS A 58 -34.05 -33.93 5.83
C HIS A 58 -34.37 -33.55 7.28
N TYR A 59 -34.99 -32.38 7.49
CA TYR A 59 -35.17 -31.80 8.82
C TYR A 59 -36.51 -32.10 9.49
N LYS A 60 -37.46 -32.80 8.82
CA LYS A 60 -38.75 -33.25 9.36
C LYS A 60 -39.51 -32.15 10.13
N GLY A 61 -40.15 -31.23 9.40
CA GLY A 61 -40.97 -30.12 9.94
C GLY A 61 -41.42 -29.15 8.83
N ASP A 62 -41.98 -27.98 9.18
CA ASP A 62 -42.35 -26.88 8.26
C ASP A 62 -41.12 -26.11 7.71
N VAL A 63 -40.18 -26.88 7.15
CA VAL A 63 -38.86 -26.44 6.70
C VAL A 63 -38.75 -26.34 5.18
N GLY A 64 -39.89 -26.21 4.50
CA GLY A 64 -40.04 -26.37 3.06
C GLY A 64 -39.73 -25.13 2.22
N PHE A 65 -39.14 -24.08 2.80
CA PHE A 65 -38.92 -22.82 2.10
C PHE A 65 -37.47 -22.35 2.24
N GLY A 66 -36.90 -22.00 1.10
CA GLY A 66 -35.68 -21.25 0.94
C GLY A 66 -35.96 -19.81 0.52
N TRP A 67 -34.88 -19.09 0.25
CA TRP A 67 -34.92 -17.68 -0.10
C TRP A 67 -34.01 -17.43 -1.29
N SER A 68 -34.35 -16.44 -2.10
CA SER A 68 -33.48 -15.86 -3.13
C SER A 68 -33.65 -14.36 -3.24
N PHE A 69 -32.60 -13.68 -3.69
CA PHE A 69 -32.66 -12.27 -4.08
C PHE A 69 -31.58 -11.97 -5.13
N ASP A 70 -31.83 -10.96 -5.95
CA ASP A 70 -30.84 -10.48 -6.92
C ASP A 70 -29.80 -9.58 -6.24
N ARG A 71 -28.52 -9.93 -6.43
CA ARG A 71 -27.39 -9.23 -5.86
C ARG A 71 -27.14 -7.93 -6.62
N LYS A 72 -27.57 -6.82 -6.05
CA LYS A 72 -27.32 -5.47 -6.59
C LYS A 72 -26.04 -4.82 -6.08
N ALA A 73 -25.47 -5.33 -5.00
CA ALA A 73 -24.20 -4.86 -4.43
C ALA A 73 -23.40 -5.99 -3.78
N PHE A 74 -22.15 -5.70 -3.43
CA PHE A 74 -21.26 -6.70 -2.84
C PHE A 74 -21.64 -7.02 -1.38
N GLY A 75 -22.12 -6.04 -0.61
CA GLY A 75 -22.56 -6.25 0.77
C GLY A 75 -24.03 -6.64 0.85
N TYR A 76 -24.36 -7.68 1.63
CA TYR A 76 -25.75 -7.96 2.01
C TYR A 76 -25.86 -8.56 3.42
N GLN A 77 -27.02 -8.35 4.04
CA GLN A 77 -27.44 -9.04 5.26
C GLN A 77 -28.79 -9.69 5.03
N LEU A 78 -28.88 -11.01 5.10
CA LEU A 78 -30.16 -11.69 5.24
C LEU A 78 -30.55 -11.66 6.72
N GLN A 79 -31.74 -11.15 7.02
CA GLN A 79 -32.26 -11.04 8.37
C GLN A 79 -33.56 -11.83 8.53
N MET A 80 -33.73 -12.40 9.73
CA MET A 80 -34.95 -13.08 10.16
C MET A 80 -35.60 -12.29 11.28
N CYS A 81 -36.92 -12.10 11.22
CA CYS A 81 -37.69 -11.45 12.26
C CYS A 81 -38.00 -12.46 13.38
N ILE A 82 -37.35 -12.34 14.54
CA ILE A 82 -37.52 -13.21 15.73
C ILE A 82 -37.98 -12.33 16.89
N ASP A 83 -39.07 -12.68 17.56
CA ASP A 83 -39.63 -11.89 18.68
C ASP A 83 -39.81 -10.40 18.37
N PHE A 84 -40.27 -10.11 17.15
CA PHE A 84 -40.48 -8.76 16.60
C PHE A 84 -39.20 -7.93 16.39
N GLU A 85 -38.02 -8.55 16.50
CA GLU A 85 -36.73 -7.95 16.20
C GLU A 85 -36.07 -8.59 14.97
N TRP A 86 -35.31 -7.81 14.21
CA TRP A 86 -34.62 -8.30 13.02
C TRP A 86 -33.19 -8.71 13.35
N HIS A 87 -32.90 -10.00 13.21
CA HIS A 87 -31.57 -10.56 13.47
C HIS A 87 -30.89 -10.97 12.17
N THR A 88 -29.62 -10.60 12.00
CA THR A 88 -28.80 -11.06 10.87
C THR A 88 -28.51 -12.55 11.01
N VAL A 89 -28.86 -13.32 9.98
CA VAL A 89 -28.63 -14.77 9.91
C VAL A 89 -27.50 -15.11 8.94
N PHE A 90 -27.40 -14.38 7.82
CA PHE A 90 -26.26 -14.45 6.92
C PHE A 90 -25.80 -13.05 6.55
N GLU A 91 -24.50 -12.89 6.34
CA GLU A 91 -23.94 -11.67 5.75
C GLU A 91 -22.77 -12.01 4.82
N ASP A 92 -22.60 -11.17 3.80
CA ASP A 92 -21.36 -11.05 3.03
C ASP A 92 -21.03 -9.57 2.96
N ALA A 93 -19.75 -9.24 3.13
CA ALA A 93 -19.24 -7.88 3.06
C ALA A 93 -17.90 -7.89 2.35
N TYR A 94 -17.58 -6.80 1.65
CA TYR A 94 -16.19 -6.54 1.30
C TYR A 94 -15.53 -5.96 2.56
N THR A 95 -14.44 -6.57 2.98
CA THR A 95 -13.60 -5.99 4.03
C THR A 95 -12.53 -5.15 3.35
N LEU A 96 -12.54 -3.85 3.63
CA LEU A 96 -11.37 -3.03 3.38
C LEU A 96 -10.37 -3.29 4.52
N VAL A 97 -9.08 -3.18 4.23
CA VAL A 97 -8.11 -2.97 5.31
C VAL A 97 -8.35 -1.56 5.83
N THR A 98 -9.14 -1.44 6.89
CA THR A 98 -9.60 -0.14 7.43
C THR A 98 -8.62 0.47 8.43
N ASP A 99 -7.73 -0.33 8.99
CA ASP A 99 -6.68 0.18 9.87
C ASP A 99 -5.57 0.81 9.03
N ALA A 100 -5.61 2.13 8.87
CA ALA A 100 -4.53 2.92 8.26
C ALA A 100 -3.16 2.63 8.93
N ALA A 101 -3.17 2.21 10.20
CA ALA A 101 -1.99 1.80 10.94
C ALA A 101 -1.36 0.46 10.47
N THR A 102 -2.06 -0.34 9.65
CA THR A 102 -1.58 -1.70 9.27
C THR A 102 -0.91 -1.79 7.90
N VAL A 103 -1.06 -0.79 7.03
CA VAL A 103 -0.46 -0.82 5.68
C VAL A 103 0.16 0.53 5.33
N ALA A 104 1.45 0.65 5.56
CA ALA A 104 2.21 1.80 5.09
C ALA A 104 2.37 1.73 3.55
N PRO A 105 2.27 2.85 2.82
CA PRO A 105 2.28 2.86 1.36
C PRO A 105 3.67 2.47 0.82
N SER A 106 3.72 1.60 -0.19
CA SER A 106 5.01 1.22 -0.83
C SER A 106 5.84 2.44 -1.24
N PHE A 107 5.16 3.48 -1.73
CA PHE A 107 5.71 4.83 -1.82
C PHE A 107 4.58 5.87 -1.78
N LEU A 108 4.93 7.08 -1.34
CA LEU A 108 4.09 8.28 -1.31
C LEU A 108 4.82 9.40 -2.06
N VAL A 109 4.09 10.13 -2.90
CA VAL A 109 4.63 11.26 -3.68
C VAL A 109 3.90 12.54 -3.32
N VAL A 110 4.66 13.61 -3.06
CA VAL A 110 4.12 14.93 -2.73
C VAL A 110 4.82 16.00 -3.56
N ASP A 111 4.06 16.67 -4.41
CA ASP A 111 4.54 17.84 -5.17
C ASP A 111 4.43 19.12 -4.36
N GLY A 112 5.33 20.07 -4.62
CA GLY A 112 5.31 21.37 -3.96
C GLY A 112 5.66 21.29 -2.47
N PHE A 113 6.58 20.40 -2.09
CA PHE A 113 6.85 20.06 -0.70
C PHE A 113 7.34 21.26 0.14
N TYR A 114 8.43 21.92 -0.30
CA TYR A 114 8.92 23.14 0.30
C TYR A 114 8.12 24.34 -0.19
N LYS A 115 7.80 25.27 0.71
CA LYS A 115 7.16 26.54 0.34
C LYS A 115 8.07 27.42 -0.53
N ASP A 116 9.37 27.38 -0.25
CA ASP A 116 10.41 28.12 -0.97
C ASP A 116 11.56 27.15 -1.33
N PRO A 117 11.41 26.36 -2.40
CA PRO A 117 12.41 25.38 -2.80
C PRO A 117 13.67 26.02 -3.38
N ASP A 118 13.60 27.28 -3.86
CA ASP A 118 14.74 27.99 -4.41
C ASP A 118 15.75 28.31 -3.29
N SER A 119 15.28 28.81 -2.15
CA SER A 119 16.14 29.04 -0.98
C SER A 119 16.79 27.76 -0.46
N VAL A 120 16.06 26.63 -0.44
CA VAL A 120 16.62 25.32 -0.02
C VAL A 120 17.69 24.84 -1.00
N ARG A 121 17.44 24.99 -2.31
CA ARG A 121 18.39 24.66 -3.35
C ARG A 121 19.65 25.50 -3.28
N GLU A 122 19.51 26.82 -3.17
CA GLU A 122 20.65 27.74 -3.02
C GLU A 122 21.46 27.38 -1.79
N PHE A 123 20.78 27.15 -0.64
CA PHE A 123 21.45 26.67 0.56
C PHE A 123 22.24 25.39 0.29
N ALA A 124 21.65 24.38 -0.35
CA ALA A 124 22.31 23.11 -0.66
C ALA A 124 23.57 23.27 -1.55
N LEU A 125 23.50 24.13 -2.58
CA LEU A 125 24.62 24.39 -3.50
C LEU A 125 25.80 25.12 -2.83
N HIS A 126 25.54 25.85 -1.74
CA HIS A 126 26.59 26.52 -0.97
C HIS A 126 27.26 25.60 0.06
N GLN A 127 26.77 24.37 0.26
CA GLN A 127 27.39 23.44 1.20
C GLN A 127 28.67 22.83 0.64
N ASN A 128 29.55 22.38 1.56
CA ASN A 128 30.69 21.57 1.19
C ASN A 128 30.23 20.16 0.78
N LEU A 129 30.35 19.84 -0.51
CA LEU A 129 29.95 18.57 -1.10
C LEU A 129 31.21 17.80 -1.54
N VAL A 130 31.40 16.59 -1.02
CA VAL A 130 32.63 15.81 -1.17
C VAL A 130 32.33 14.47 -1.84
N GLN A 131 33.29 13.96 -2.63
CA GLN A 131 33.21 12.61 -3.18
C GLN A 131 33.62 11.58 -2.13
N HIS A 132 32.79 10.55 -1.97
CA HIS A 132 33.10 9.37 -1.16
C HIS A 132 32.93 8.11 -2.02
N PRO A 133 33.84 7.82 -2.96
CA PRO A 133 33.63 6.83 -4.01
C PRO A 133 33.45 5.39 -3.50
N ASN A 134 33.92 5.11 -2.28
CA ASN A 134 33.75 3.82 -1.60
C ASN A 134 32.37 3.68 -0.94
N ASN A 135 31.62 4.77 -0.77
CA ASN A 135 30.37 4.81 -0.03
C ASN A 135 29.18 5.11 -0.94
N HIS A 136 29.31 6.07 -1.85
CA HIS A 136 28.24 6.47 -2.76
C HIS A 136 28.80 7.09 -4.06
N LYS A 137 27.94 7.18 -5.08
CA LYS A 137 28.24 7.94 -6.30
C LYS A 137 27.92 9.42 -6.09
N GLY A 138 28.55 10.28 -6.87
CA GLY A 138 28.38 11.72 -6.80
C GLY A 138 29.06 12.39 -5.62
N ILE A 139 28.70 13.65 -5.39
CA ILE A 139 29.17 14.47 -4.28
C ILE A 139 28.06 14.62 -3.24
N ARG A 140 28.39 14.55 -1.96
CA ARG A 140 27.42 14.63 -0.86
C ARG A 140 27.93 15.54 0.25
N SER A 141 27.02 16.18 0.98
CA SER A 141 27.37 16.90 2.19
C SER A 141 27.72 15.94 3.33
N ASP A 142 28.82 16.21 4.03
CA ASP A 142 29.14 15.49 5.27
C ASP A 142 28.23 15.91 6.43
N ALA A 143 27.78 17.17 6.39
CA ALA A 143 26.79 17.69 7.31
C ALA A 143 25.38 17.24 6.92
N VAL A 144 24.55 17.11 7.95
CA VAL A 144 23.16 16.68 7.87
C VAL A 144 22.25 17.87 8.12
N TYR A 145 21.26 18.07 7.25
CA TYR A 145 20.32 19.18 7.31
C TYR A 145 18.89 18.69 7.51
N ARG A 146 18.51 18.54 8.78
CA ARG A 146 17.14 18.20 9.21
C ARG A 146 16.45 19.49 9.65
N PHE A 147 15.93 20.25 8.69
CA PHE A 147 15.22 21.50 9.00
C PHE A 147 14.02 21.24 9.94
N PRO A 148 13.72 22.15 10.88
CA PRO A 148 12.59 22.00 11.78
C PRO A 148 11.27 21.74 11.02
N GLY A 149 10.47 20.79 11.49
CA GLY A 149 9.18 20.45 10.89
C GLY A 149 9.21 19.32 9.85
N LEU A 150 10.39 18.89 9.38
CA LEU A 150 10.48 17.82 8.37
C LEU A 150 9.95 16.48 8.89
N LYS A 151 10.35 16.11 10.11
CA LYS A 151 9.94 14.85 10.74
C LYS A 151 8.42 14.84 10.94
N GLU A 152 7.89 15.90 11.54
CA GLU A 152 6.47 16.06 11.84
C GLU A 152 5.63 16.06 10.55
N ARG A 153 6.16 16.67 9.48
CA ARG A 153 5.51 16.67 8.18
C ARG A 153 5.48 15.27 7.57
N PHE A 154 6.55 14.48 7.68
CA PHE A 154 6.59 13.11 7.19
C PHE A 154 5.64 12.20 7.99
N GLU A 155 5.63 12.32 9.32
CA GLU A 155 4.70 11.60 10.19
C GLU A 155 3.23 11.89 9.83
N ALA A 156 2.90 13.17 9.58
CA ALA A 156 1.55 13.57 9.16
C ALA A 156 1.17 13.01 7.78
N LEU A 157 2.12 12.91 6.85
CA LEU A 157 1.90 12.37 5.51
C LEU A 157 1.75 10.85 5.51
N LEU A 158 2.52 10.15 6.35
CA LEU A 158 2.49 8.69 6.46
C LEU A 158 1.41 8.18 7.43
N GLY A 159 0.89 9.05 8.30
CA GLY A 159 -0.06 8.66 9.34
C GLY A 159 0.55 7.77 10.44
N THR A 160 1.88 7.78 10.59
CA THR A 160 2.62 6.93 11.56
C THR A 160 3.79 7.68 12.19
N PRO A 161 4.14 7.44 13.47
CA PRO A 161 5.31 8.03 14.10
C PRO A 161 6.63 7.55 13.50
N ILE A 162 7.61 8.44 13.38
CA ILE A 162 8.95 8.13 12.89
C ILE A 162 9.91 7.86 14.07
N ARG A 163 10.63 6.74 13.96
CA ARG A 163 11.73 6.29 14.82
C ARG A 163 13.08 6.49 14.10
N ASN A 164 14.16 6.47 14.87
CA ASN A 164 15.55 6.55 14.37
C ASN A 164 15.85 7.74 13.43
N TRP A 165 15.12 8.86 13.58
CA TRP A 165 15.32 10.05 12.75
C TRP A 165 16.77 10.57 12.83
N GLU A 166 17.36 10.61 14.02
CA GLU A 166 18.74 11.05 14.20
C GLU A 166 19.77 9.94 14.05
N GLY A 167 19.33 8.68 14.06
CA GLY A 167 20.20 7.50 14.11
C GLY A 167 21.00 7.24 12.84
N TYR A 168 20.53 7.74 11.69
CA TYR A 168 21.18 7.56 10.40
C TYR A 168 21.98 8.80 10.00
N GLY A 169 23.31 8.63 9.87
CA GLY A 169 24.26 9.71 9.58
C GLY A 169 24.09 10.38 8.21
N THR A 170 23.25 9.83 7.33
CA THR A 170 22.94 10.38 6.00
C THR A 170 21.54 10.97 5.90
N ASN A 171 20.72 10.85 6.95
CA ASN A 171 19.35 11.34 6.96
C ASN A 171 19.29 12.87 7.03
N GLY A 172 19.13 13.54 5.89
CA GLY A 172 19.11 14.99 5.71
C GLY A 172 20.30 15.52 4.90
N CYS A 173 21.18 14.66 4.37
CA CYS A 173 22.29 15.09 3.51
C CYS A 173 21.79 15.57 2.14
N PHE A 174 22.50 16.53 1.56
CA PHE A 174 22.36 16.86 0.14
C PHE A 174 23.31 16.01 -0.69
N GLN A 175 22.86 15.57 -1.87
CA GLN A 175 23.68 14.84 -2.82
C GLN A 175 23.45 15.36 -4.23
N ILE A 176 24.52 15.39 -5.04
CA ILE A 176 24.46 15.69 -6.46
C ILE A 176 25.12 14.55 -7.23
N ASN A 177 24.41 14.04 -8.23
CA ASN A 177 24.95 13.12 -9.24
C ASN A 177 24.94 13.80 -10.61
N MET A 178 26.02 13.62 -11.37
CA MET A 178 26.18 14.21 -12.71
C MET A 178 26.17 13.15 -13.81
N ALA A 179 26.06 13.58 -15.06
CA ALA A 179 26.10 12.69 -16.22
C ALA A 179 27.38 11.84 -16.24
N GLY A 180 27.25 10.56 -16.63
CA GLY A 180 28.37 9.62 -16.71
C GLY A 180 28.61 8.81 -15.43
N GLU A 181 27.96 9.15 -14.32
CA GLU A 181 27.99 8.32 -13.11
C GLU A 181 27.21 7.01 -13.30
N GLN A 182 27.63 5.96 -12.58
CA GLN A 182 27.00 4.65 -12.66
C GLN A 182 25.79 4.53 -11.73
N ALA A 183 24.71 3.92 -12.23
CA ALA A 183 23.59 3.50 -11.41
C ALA A 183 24.02 2.47 -10.36
N VAL A 184 23.42 2.53 -9.17
CA VAL A 184 23.63 1.54 -8.11
C VAL A 184 22.28 0.99 -7.68
N TYR A 185 22.03 -0.29 -7.99
CA TYR A 185 20.82 -1.03 -7.64
C TYR A 185 20.99 -1.63 -6.26
N HIS A 186 20.12 -1.29 -5.32
CA HIS A 186 20.23 -1.75 -3.93
C HIS A 186 18.87 -1.78 -3.25
N ALA A 187 18.82 -2.41 -2.08
CA ALA A 187 17.76 -2.27 -1.10
C ALA A 187 18.42 -1.86 0.22
N ASP A 188 17.79 -0.94 0.94
CA ASP A 188 18.33 -0.41 2.18
C ASP A 188 17.91 -1.27 3.38
N THR A 189 18.59 -1.05 4.51
CA THR A 189 18.28 -1.73 5.78
C THR A 189 17.32 -0.95 6.67
N GLN A 190 17.09 0.33 6.36
CA GLN A 190 16.05 1.15 7.00
C GLN A 190 14.67 0.71 6.53
N THR A 191 13.64 0.96 7.33
CA THR A 191 12.28 0.64 6.86
C THR A 191 11.80 1.63 5.80
N TYR A 192 12.13 2.93 5.92
CA TYR A 192 11.75 3.96 4.96
C TYR A 192 12.91 4.86 4.55
N ALA A 193 12.87 5.27 3.29
CA ALA A 193 13.76 6.26 2.70
C ALA A 193 12.96 7.37 2.03
N GLY A 194 13.61 8.51 1.82
CA GLY A 194 13.01 9.67 1.19
C GLY A 194 13.97 10.44 0.31
N VAL A 195 13.45 11.03 -0.75
CA VAL A 195 14.20 11.90 -1.66
C VAL A 195 13.36 13.13 -1.95
N ILE A 196 13.95 14.32 -1.78
CA ILE A 196 13.39 15.56 -2.33
C ILE A 196 14.23 15.99 -3.52
N PHE A 197 13.58 16.20 -4.66
CA PHE A 197 14.23 16.64 -5.89
C PHE A 197 14.36 18.16 -5.93
N LEU A 198 15.58 18.65 -6.12
CA LEU A 198 15.91 20.07 -6.00
C LEU A 198 16.56 20.64 -7.26
N THR A 199 16.48 19.96 -8.41
CA THR A 199 16.93 20.49 -9.71
C THR A 199 15.74 20.89 -10.58
N PRO A 200 15.63 22.18 -10.99
CA PRO A 200 14.55 22.62 -11.86
C PRO A 200 14.68 22.02 -13.26
N ASN A 201 13.54 21.73 -13.91
CA ASN A 201 13.47 21.22 -15.29
C ASN A 201 14.32 19.95 -15.55
N ALA A 202 14.48 19.11 -14.52
CA ALA A 202 15.20 17.85 -14.64
C ALA A 202 14.47 16.85 -15.58
N PRO A 203 15.20 15.96 -16.28
CA PRO A 203 14.59 14.86 -17.00
C PRO A 203 13.79 13.97 -16.05
N GLY A 204 12.51 13.74 -16.34
CA GLY A 204 11.64 12.95 -15.47
C GLY A 204 12.19 11.55 -15.17
N GLN A 205 12.83 10.89 -16.14
CA GLN A 205 13.44 9.57 -15.94
C GLN A 205 14.60 9.54 -14.93
N ALA A 206 15.20 10.69 -14.61
CA ALA A 206 16.27 10.81 -13.60
C ALA A 206 15.74 10.82 -12.16
N GLY A 207 14.55 10.26 -11.93
CA GLY A 207 13.88 10.18 -10.63
C GLY A 207 14.39 9.03 -9.75
N THR A 208 13.53 8.56 -8.85
CA THR A 208 13.74 7.31 -8.10
C THR A 208 12.98 6.20 -8.81
N GLN A 209 13.65 5.08 -9.06
CA GLN A 209 13.09 3.98 -9.82
C GLN A 209 13.11 2.72 -8.98
N PHE A 210 12.09 1.89 -9.16
CA PHE A 210 11.89 0.66 -8.41
C PHE A 210 11.95 -0.55 -9.32
N PHE A 211 12.48 -1.64 -8.80
CA PHE A 211 12.83 -2.81 -9.59
C PHE A 211 12.42 -4.12 -8.90
N ARG A 212 12.46 -5.19 -9.68
CA ARG A 212 12.57 -6.57 -9.17
C ARG A 212 13.75 -7.29 -9.80
N SER A 213 14.26 -8.32 -9.12
CA SER A 213 15.22 -9.26 -9.70
C SER A 213 14.58 -10.10 -10.80
N LYS A 214 15.39 -10.81 -11.60
CA LYS A 214 14.89 -11.79 -12.60
C LYS A 214 14.07 -12.93 -11.99
N ASP A 215 14.28 -13.23 -10.72
CA ASP A 215 13.52 -14.24 -9.97
C ASP A 215 12.23 -13.66 -9.35
N GLY A 216 11.89 -12.41 -9.68
CA GLY A 216 10.65 -11.77 -9.26
C GLY A 216 10.69 -11.10 -7.88
N ILE A 217 11.85 -11.04 -7.23
CA ILE A 217 12.00 -10.47 -5.88
C ILE A 217 12.13 -8.94 -5.98
N SER A 218 11.17 -8.20 -5.42
CA SER A 218 11.21 -6.74 -5.34
C SER A 218 11.63 -6.20 -3.97
N ARG A 219 11.57 -7.03 -2.92
CA ARG A 219 11.98 -6.71 -1.55
C ARG A 219 12.87 -7.81 -0.98
N PRO A 220 14.19 -7.73 -1.19
CA PRO A 220 15.12 -8.74 -0.70
C PRO A 220 15.11 -8.76 0.83
N THR A 221 14.95 -9.95 1.40
CA THR A 221 15.17 -10.22 2.82
C THR A 221 16.64 -10.59 3.07
N PRO A 222 17.12 -10.63 4.33
CA PRO A 222 18.47 -11.11 4.64
C PRO A 222 18.79 -12.51 4.05
N LEU A 223 17.78 -13.36 3.88
CA LEU A 223 17.95 -14.70 3.30
C LEU A 223 18.09 -14.71 1.77
N THR A 224 17.63 -13.66 1.10
CA THR A 224 17.58 -13.58 -0.38
C THR A 224 18.50 -12.51 -0.95
N HIS A 225 19.00 -11.60 -0.11
CA HIS A 225 19.83 -10.46 -0.51
C HIS A 225 21.04 -10.89 -1.35
N ASP A 226 21.84 -11.85 -0.86
CA ASP A 226 23.05 -12.30 -1.56
C ASP A 226 22.74 -12.95 -2.91
N ALA A 227 21.60 -13.64 -3.02
CA ALA A 227 21.17 -14.24 -4.28
C ALA A 227 20.76 -13.16 -5.29
N VAL A 228 19.99 -12.15 -4.86
CA VAL A 228 19.54 -11.03 -5.68
C VAL A 228 20.73 -10.20 -6.20
N PHE A 229 21.72 -9.94 -5.36
CA PHE A 229 22.86 -9.06 -5.68
C PHE A 229 24.17 -9.82 -5.97
N LYS A 230 24.11 -11.13 -6.25
CA LYS A 230 25.30 -11.96 -6.53
C LYS A 230 26.19 -11.42 -7.66
N GLY A 231 25.59 -10.75 -8.65
CA GLY A 231 26.29 -10.11 -9.77
C GLY A 231 26.81 -8.70 -9.48
N GLY A 232 26.69 -8.23 -8.24
CA GLY A 232 26.97 -6.87 -7.84
C GLY A 232 25.79 -5.92 -8.05
N PHE A 233 26.06 -4.62 -7.87
CA PHE A 233 25.04 -3.57 -7.78
C PHE A 233 24.97 -2.67 -9.02
N LEU A 234 25.68 -3.00 -10.11
CA LEU A 234 25.87 -2.09 -11.25
C LEU A 234 25.25 -2.62 -12.56
N ASP A 235 24.97 -3.92 -12.66
CA ASP A 235 24.46 -4.54 -13.88
C ASP A 235 22.94 -4.43 -13.96
N SER A 236 22.46 -3.42 -14.69
CA SER A 236 21.04 -3.18 -14.95
C SER A 236 20.31 -4.38 -15.57
N THR A 237 21.00 -5.28 -16.29
CA THR A 237 20.36 -6.43 -16.95
C THR A 237 19.84 -7.47 -15.97
N LYS A 238 20.26 -7.40 -14.70
CA LYS A 238 19.79 -8.26 -13.60
C LYS A 238 18.45 -7.81 -13.01
N PHE A 239 18.01 -6.61 -13.35
CA PHE A 239 16.83 -5.99 -12.76
C PHE A 239 15.79 -5.65 -13.83
N GLU A 240 14.53 -5.77 -13.47
CA GLU A 240 13.40 -5.31 -14.27
C GLU A 240 12.78 -4.10 -13.58
N LYS A 241 12.70 -2.99 -14.32
CA LYS A 241 12.09 -1.75 -13.84
C LYS A 241 10.59 -1.93 -13.76
N LEU A 242 10.02 -1.63 -12.59
CA LEU A 242 8.58 -1.70 -12.34
C LEU A 242 7.96 -0.31 -12.39
N ASP A 243 8.57 0.64 -11.67
CA ASP A 243 8.01 1.97 -11.47
C ASP A 243 9.09 3.06 -11.55
N VAL A 244 8.65 4.28 -11.87
CA VAL A 244 9.47 5.49 -11.87
C VAL A 244 8.71 6.61 -11.20
N VAL A 245 9.24 7.12 -10.09
CA VAL A 245 8.82 8.40 -9.53
C VAL A 245 9.72 9.48 -10.09
N GLY A 246 9.18 10.26 -11.03
CA GLY A 246 9.98 11.17 -11.83
C GLY A 246 10.62 12.31 -11.03
N ASN A 247 11.79 12.77 -11.50
CA ASN A 247 12.51 13.91 -10.96
C ASN A 247 11.80 15.22 -11.32
N VAL A 248 10.81 15.59 -10.50
CA VAL A 248 10.07 16.84 -10.62
C VAL A 248 10.54 17.77 -9.53
N TYR A 249 10.86 19.01 -9.89
CA TYR A 249 11.37 19.98 -8.92
C TYR A 249 10.41 20.18 -7.75
N ASN A 250 10.95 20.17 -6.53
CA ASN A 250 10.21 20.27 -5.27
C ASN A 250 9.22 19.11 -5.00
N ARG A 251 9.45 17.94 -5.61
CA ARG A 251 8.75 16.70 -5.28
C ARG A 251 9.49 15.95 -4.19
N LEU A 252 8.75 15.56 -3.16
CA LEU A 252 9.14 14.53 -2.19
C LEU A 252 8.64 13.16 -2.68
N VAL A 253 9.48 12.15 -2.54
CA VAL A 253 9.08 10.75 -2.51
C VAL A 253 9.52 10.13 -1.19
N LEU A 254 8.60 9.46 -0.50
CA LEU A 254 8.87 8.58 0.65
C LEU A 254 8.54 7.16 0.22
N PHE A 255 9.36 6.17 0.57
CA PHE A 255 9.16 4.80 0.09
C PHE A 255 9.72 3.76 1.05
N ASP A 256 9.17 2.55 0.98
CA ASP A 256 9.68 1.35 1.64
C ASP A 256 11.09 1.05 1.13
N ALA A 257 12.08 1.25 1.98
CA ALA A 257 13.49 1.24 1.56
C ALA A 257 14.00 -0.17 1.24
N HIS A 258 13.26 -1.21 1.64
CA HIS A 258 13.56 -2.59 1.26
C HIS A 258 13.25 -2.88 -0.22
N MET A 259 12.50 -2.01 -0.90
CA MET A 259 12.29 -2.15 -2.33
C MET A 259 13.63 -1.99 -3.07
N ILE A 260 13.91 -2.83 -4.06
CA ILE A 260 15.08 -2.63 -4.93
C ILE A 260 14.88 -1.31 -5.67
N HIS A 261 15.80 -0.37 -5.48
CA HIS A 261 15.70 0.94 -6.06
C HIS A 261 17.05 1.47 -6.56
N ALA A 262 16.96 2.44 -7.47
CA ALA A 262 18.11 3.16 -8.01
C ALA A 262 17.69 4.51 -8.60
N ALA A 263 18.67 5.40 -8.78
CA ALA A 263 18.62 6.42 -9.82
C ALA A 263 19.47 5.91 -10.99
N ASP A 264 18.83 5.44 -12.07
CA ASP A 264 19.56 4.81 -13.19
C ASP A 264 20.00 5.79 -14.29
N THR A 265 19.53 7.04 -14.21
CA THR A 265 19.79 8.10 -15.18
C THR A 265 20.27 9.34 -14.44
N TYR A 266 21.48 9.80 -14.78
CA TYR A 266 22.05 11.05 -14.30
C TYR A 266 22.26 12.02 -15.46
N PHE A 267 22.29 13.31 -15.15
CA PHE A 267 22.35 14.40 -16.12
C PHE A 267 23.14 15.58 -15.54
N GLY A 268 23.35 16.61 -16.36
CA GLY A 268 24.15 17.77 -15.97
C GLY A 268 25.65 17.54 -16.14
N LYS A 269 26.39 18.65 -16.25
CA LYS A 269 27.85 18.70 -16.40
C LYS A 269 28.55 19.37 -15.23
N VAL A 270 27.80 20.13 -14.43
CA VAL A 270 28.26 20.88 -13.26
C VAL A 270 27.30 20.65 -12.10
N ARG A 271 27.68 21.08 -10.89
CA ARG A 271 26.85 20.84 -9.70
C ARG A 271 25.48 21.55 -9.79
N GLU A 272 25.41 22.68 -10.48
CA GLU A 272 24.21 23.48 -10.64
C GLU A 272 23.19 22.83 -11.59
N ASP A 273 23.61 22.02 -12.57
CA ASP A 273 22.68 21.37 -13.51
C ASP A 273 22.58 19.85 -13.30
N GLY A 274 23.25 19.31 -12.27
CA GLY A 274 23.20 17.91 -11.87
C GLY A 274 21.93 17.53 -11.12
N ARG A 275 21.77 16.24 -10.82
CA ARG A 275 20.67 15.69 -10.02
C ARG A 275 20.88 16.00 -8.54
N LEU A 276 20.47 17.19 -8.10
CA LEU A 276 20.50 17.62 -6.70
C LEU A 276 19.29 17.07 -5.96
N ILE A 277 19.56 16.39 -4.84
CA ILE A 277 18.55 15.82 -3.96
C ILE A 277 18.87 16.10 -2.50
N GLN A 278 17.85 16.04 -1.65
CA GLN A 278 17.98 15.83 -0.21
C GLN A 278 17.53 14.42 0.14
N LEU A 279 18.39 13.67 0.83
CA LEU A 279 18.17 12.28 1.19
C LEU A 279 17.59 12.16 2.60
N PHE A 280 16.71 11.19 2.82
CA PHE A 280 16.16 10.86 4.12
C PHE A 280 16.13 9.35 4.36
N PHE A 281 16.35 8.95 5.59
CA PHE A 281 16.35 7.55 6.04
C PHE A 281 15.84 7.49 7.48
N PHE A 282 14.87 6.64 7.77
CA PHE A 282 14.23 6.56 9.08
C PHE A 282 13.40 5.28 9.22
N ASP A 283 12.85 5.06 10.42
CA ASP A 283 11.99 3.91 10.69
C ASP A 283 10.55 4.27 11.05
N ILE A 284 9.60 3.39 10.71
CA ILE A 284 8.18 3.51 11.09
C ILE A 284 7.65 2.25 11.81
#